data_AF-A0A450W4P2-F1
#
_entry.id   AF-A0A450W4P2-F1
#
_cell.length_a   1.000
_cell.length_b   1.000
_cell.length_c   1.000
_cell.angle_alpha   90.00
_cell.angle_beta   90.00
_cell.angle_gamma   90.00
#
_symmetry.space_group_name_H-M   'P 1'
#
loop_
_entity.id
_entity.type
_entity.pdbx_description
1 polymer ?
#
loop_
_entity_poly.entity_id
_entity_poly.type
_entity_poly.pdbx_seq_one_letter_code
_entity_poly.pdbx_strand_id
1 'polypeptide(L)'
;MNAIAFDTLQFTKRLTRVGATPQLAQATAEAFKEASGQAQLATKRDIEQLEGKIDRNVERLEAKIDRLESRIDAGLANVGKGTGVELAEANGRMDIGFAELNNKIEVGFAEFKNDIIKWLVGLTFAQIALSLGILIKIS
;
A
#
# COMPACT_ATOMS: atom_id res chain seq x y z
N MET A 1 -46.52 18.41 -6.25
CA MET A 1 -46.69 18.00 -4.84
C MET A 1 -48.16 17.68 -4.64
N ASN A 2 -48.54 16.41 -4.47
CA ASN A 2 -49.83 16.13 -3.85
C ASN A 2 -49.61 16.26 -2.34
N ALA A 3 -49.78 17.48 -1.83
CA ALA A 3 -49.92 17.66 -0.40
C ALA A 3 -51.13 16.82 0.03
N ILE A 4 -50.96 15.95 1.02
CA ILE A 4 -52.11 15.31 1.67
C ILE A 4 -52.87 16.47 2.32
N ALA A 5 -53.89 16.98 1.62
CA ALA A 5 -54.64 18.12 2.09
C ALA A 5 -55.36 17.71 3.38
N PHE A 6 -55.05 18.37 4.49
CA PHE A 6 -55.76 18.16 5.73
C PHE A 6 -57.20 18.64 5.57
N ASP A 7 -58.16 17.70 5.56
CA ASP A 7 -59.59 18.02 5.44
C ASP A 7 -60.12 18.57 6.76
N THR A 8 -60.05 19.90 6.86
CA THR A 8 -60.50 20.67 8.02
C THR A 8 -61.98 20.42 8.31
N LEU A 9 -62.82 20.23 7.28
CA LEU A 9 -64.26 20.05 7.45
C LEU A 9 -64.59 18.66 8.00
N GLN A 10 -63.96 17.61 7.49
CA GLN A 10 -64.12 16.26 8.00
C GLN A 10 -63.62 16.15 9.45
N PHE A 11 -62.54 16.87 9.79
CA PHE A 11 -62.00 16.93 11.15
C PHE A 11 -62.94 17.65 12.13
N THR A 12 -63.45 18.83 11.76
CA THR A 12 -64.45 19.56 12.55
C THR A 12 -65.70 18.72 12.79
N LYS A 13 -66.24 18.05 11.75
CA LYS A 13 -67.40 17.14 11.88
C LYS A 13 -67.15 15.97 12.82
N ARG A 14 -65.92 15.44 12.87
CA ARG A 14 -65.55 14.39 13.83
C ARG A 14 -65.56 14.92 15.27
N LEU A 15 -64.98 16.10 15.50
CA LEU A 15 -64.94 16.73 16.83
C LEU A 15 -66.35 17.09 17.33
N THR A 16 -67.21 17.67 16.50
CA THR A 16 -68.58 18.01 16.89
C THR A 16 -69.41 16.77 17.24
N ARG A 17 -69.21 15.65 16.52
CA ARG A 17 -69.93 14.39 16.80
C ARG A 17 -69.60 13.79 18.16
N VAL A 18 -68.41 14.05 18.69
CA VAL A 18 -67.97 13.59 20.01
C VAL A 18 -68.24 14.63 21.12
N GLY A 19 -69.02 15.66 20.82
CA GLY A 19 -69.51 16.64 21.80
C GLY A 19 -68.72 17.94 21.88
N ALA A 20 -67.73 18.18 21.02
CA ALA A 20 -67.07 19.50 20.96
C ALA A 20 -68.03 20.56 20.40
N THR A 21 -67.98 21.77 20.96
CA THR A 21 -68.75 22.90 20.41
C THR A 21 -68.27 23.24 19.00
N PRO A 22 -69.13 23.77 18.12
CA PRO A 22 -68.73 24.14 16.76
C PRO A 22 -67.52 25.07 16.72
N GLN A 23 -67.44 26.03 17.65
CA GLN A 23 -66.32 26.97 17.75
C GLN A 23 -65.01 26.28 18.14
N LEU A 24 -65.05 25.37 19.12
CA LEU A 24 -63.86 24.64 19.57
C LEU A 24 -63.38 23.66 18.51
N ALA A 25 -64.30 22.95 17.86
CA ALA A 25 -64.00 22.02 16.78
C ALA A 25 -63.31 22.74 15.60
N GLN A 26 -63.81 23.93 15.23
CA GLN A 26 -63.24 24.75 14.16
C GLN A 26 -61.85 25.29 14.54
N ALA A 27 -61.70 25.87 15.73
CA ALA A 27 -60.42 26.40 16.20
C ALA A 27 -59.34 25.31 16.30
N THR A 28 -59.70 24.11 16.74
CA THR A 28 -58.76 22.97 16.82
C THR A 28 -58.35 22.47 15.43
N ALA A 29 -59.29 22.44 14.48
CA ALA A 29 -59.02 22.05 13.10
C ALA A 29 -58.10 23.04 12.38
N GLU A 30 -58.31 24.34 12.60
CA GLU A 30 -57.45 25.41 12.07
C GLU A 30 -56.05 25.36 12.67
N ALA A 31 -55.93 25.27 14.00
CA ALA A 31 -54.64 25.15 14.67
C ALA A 31 -53.85 23.92 14.20
N PHE A 32 -54.51 22.78 14.00
CA PHE A 32 -53.87 21.58 13.49
C PHE A 32 -53.44 21.70 12.02
N LYS A 33 -54.27 22.31 11.17
CA LYS A 33 -53.93 22.59 9.78
C LYS A 33 -52.71 23.50 9.68
N GLU A 34 -52.68 24.55 10.50
CA GLU A 34 -51.58 25.51 10.56
C GLU A 34 -50.28 24.84 11.04
N ALA A 35 -50.33 24.11 12.15
CA ALA A 35 -49.17 23.37 12.67
C ALA A 35 -48.67 22.29 11.69
N SER A 36 -49.57 21.60 10.99
CA SER A 36 -49.20 20.58 9.99
C SER A 36 -48.66 21.20 8.70
N GLY A 37 -49.14 22.38 8.32
CA GLY A 37 -48.67 23.14 7.16
C GLY A 37 -47.28 23.74 7.36
N GLN A 38 -46.83 23.89 8.61
CA GLN A 38 -45.49 24.35 8.96
C GLN A 38 -44.42 23.24 8.88
N ALA A 39 -44.82 21.96 8.77
CA ALA A 39 -43.87 20.86 8.62
C ALA A 39 -43.30 20.83 7.19
N GLN A 40 -42.06 21.27 7.03
CA GLN A 40 -41.33 21.18 5.77
C GLN A 40 -40.89 19.73 5.53
N LEU A 41 -41.78 18.91 4.97
CA LEU A 41 -41.51 17.49 4.69
C LEU A 41 -40.75 17.35 3.36
N ALA A 42 -39.79 16.42 3.34
CA ALA A 42 -39.15 16.00 2.09
C ALA A 42 -40.21 15.39 1.15
N THR A 43 -40.23 15.84 -0.08
CA THR A 43 -41.13 15.32 -1.11
C THR A 43 -40.59 14.02 -1.70
N LYS A 44 -41.46 13.27 -2.38
CA LYS A 44 -41.03 12.11 -3.18
C LYS A 44 -39.94 12.48 -4.20
N ARG A 45 -40.02 13.68 -4.80
CA ARG A 45 -39.01 14.19 -5.73
C ARG A 45 -37.66 14.39 -5.05
N ASP A 46 -37.64 14.85 -3.79
CA ASP A 46 -36.40 15.04 -3.03
C ASP A 46 -35.75 13.68 -2.72
N ILE A 47 -36.56 12.66 -2.43
CA ILE A 47 -36.11 11.28 -2.23
C ILE A 47 -35.53 10.72 -3.54
N GLU A 48 -36.26 10.81 -4.66
CA GLU A 48 -35.79 10.36 -5.98
C GLU A 48 -34.48 11.06 -6.39
N GLN A 49 -34.33 12.34 -6.05
CA GLN A 49 -33.08 13.08 -6.28
C GLN A 49 -31.92 12.58 -5.42
N LEU A 50 -32.19 12.22 -4.15
CA LEU A 50 -31.19 11.65 -3.25
C LEU A 50 -30.79 10.24 -3.68
N GLU A 51 -31.74 9.39 -4.05
CA GLU A 51 -31.48 8.06 -4.62
C GLU A 51 -30.57 8.17 -5.84
N GLY A 52 -30.92 9.03 -6.80
CA GLY A 52 -30.07 9.23 -7.97
C GLY A 52 -28.68 9.82 -7.66
N LYS A 53 -28.53 10.59 -6.56
CA LYS A 53 -27.20 11.05 -6.09
C LYS A 53 -26.41 9.90 -5.47
N ILE A 54 -27.07 9.00 -4.75
CA ILE A 54 -26.47 7.81 -4.16
C ILE A 54 -25.98 6.89 -5.28
N ASP A 55 -26.81 6.59 -6.26
CA ASP A 55 -26.44 5.72 -7.40
C ASP A 55 -25.20 6.25 -8.13
N ARG A 56 -25.19 7.54 -8.49
CA ARG A 56 -24.01 8.18 -9.10
C ARG A 56 -22.77 8.14 -8.23
N ASN A 57 -22.93 8.22 -6.91
CA ASN A 57 -21.81 8.12 -5.98
C ASN A 57 -21.27 6.70 -5.91
N VAL A 58 -22.15 5.69 -5.92
CA VAL A 58 -21.79 4.27 -5.95
C VAL A 58 -21.04 3.97 -7.24
N GLU A 59 -21.58 4.31 -8.41
CA GLU A 59 -20.91 4.13 -9.71
C GLU A 59 -19.53 4.79 -9.74
N ARG A 60 -19.41 6.01 -9.18
CA ARG A 60 -18.13 6.72 -9.09
C ARG A 60 -17.14 6.03 -8.14
N LEU A 61 -17.62 5.39 -7.07
CA LEU A 61 -16.77 4.65 -6.14
C LEU A 61 -16.30 3.34 -6.76
N GLU A 62 -17.17 2.60 -7.44
CA GLU A 62 -16.82 1.40 -8.20
C GLU A 62 -15.74 1.71 -9.25
N ALA A 63 -15.94 2.74 -10.06
CA ALA A 63 -14.93 3.17 -11.04
C ALA A 63 -13.60 3.61 -10.40
N LYS A 64 -13.61 4.10 -9.15
CA LYS A 64 -12.38 4.41 -8.42
C LYS A 64 -11.69 3.15 -7.89
N ILE A 65 -12.47 2.16 -7.46
CA ILE A 65 -11.96 0.86 -7.01
C ILE A 65 -11.28 0.16 -8.19
N ASP A 66 -11.93 0.06 -9.35
CA ASP A 66 -11.34 -0.55 -10.56
C ASP A 66 -10.02 0.11 -10.95
N ARG A 67 -9.95 1.45 -10.87
CA ARG A 67 -8.72 2.20 -11.13
C ARG A 67 -7.63 1.94 -10.10
N LEU A 68 -8.00 1.76 -8.84
CA LEU A 68 -7.05 1.44 -7.77
C LEU A 68 -6.50 0.02 -7.95
N GLU A 69 -7.35 -0.95 -8.24
CA GLU A 69 -6.95 -2.34 -8.53
C GLU A 69 -5.97 -2.37 -9.71
N SER A 70 -6.31 -1.72 -10.83
CA SER A 70 -5.41 -1.63 -11.98
C SER A 70 -4.06 -0.97 -11.66
N ARG A 71 -4.05 0.07 -10.82
CA ARG A 71 -2.80 0.71 -10.36
C ARG A 71 -1.98 -0.18 -9.43
N ILE A 72 -2.64 -0.97 -8.58
CA ILE A 72 -1.99 -1.93 -7.70
C ILE A 72 -1.33 -3.02 -8.54
N ASP A 73 -2.03 -3.60 -9.51
CA ASP A 73 -1.49 -4.62 -10.40
C ASP A 73 -0.28 -4.11 -11.17
N ALA A 74 -0.37 -2.90 -11.74
CA ALA A 74 0.75 -2.26 -12.42
C ALA A 74 1.93 -1.99 -11.46
N GLY A 75 1.64 -1.56 -10.23
CA GLY A 75 2.65 -1.34 -9.19
C GLY A 75 3.38 -2.62 -8.81
N LEU A 76 2.64 -3.71 -8.55
CA LEU A 76 3.21 -5.02 -8.22
C LEU A 76 4.04 -5.58 -9.38
N ALA A 77 3.57 -5.45 -10.62
CA ALA A 77 4.33 -5.87 -11.80
C ALA A 77 5.64 -5.09 -11.94
N ASN A 78 5.64 -3.78 -11.68
CA ASN A 78 6.84 -2.96 -11.73
C ASN A 78 7.83 -3.31 -10.61
N VAL A 79 7.33 -3.54 -9.38
CA VAL A 79 8.17 -4.02 -8.26
C VAL A 79 8.80 -5.37 -8.60
N GLY A 80 8.03 -6.31 -9.14
CA GLY A 80 8.55 -7.62 -9.56
C GLY A 80 9.65 -7.52 -10.62
N LYS A 81 9.48 -6.63 -11.62
CA LYS A 81 10.51 -6.38 -12.63
C LYS A 81 11.77 -5.72 -12.03
N GLY A 82 11.59 -4.68 -11.21
CA GLY A 82 12.70 -3.96 -10.59
C GLY A 82 13.54 -4.87 -9.70
N THR A 83 12.89 -5.59 -8.79
CA THR A 83 13.56 -6.55 -7.89
C THR A 83 14.27 -7.68 -8.64
N GLY A 84 13.68 -8.17 -9.74
CA GLY A 84 14.32 -9.17 -10.60
C GLY A 84 15.60 -8.66 -11.27
N VAL A 85 15.58 -7.42 -11.77
CA VAL A 85 16.77 -6.78 -12.37
C VAL A 85 17.85 -6.53 -11.32
N GLU A 86 17.51 -5.94 -10.18
CA GLU A 86 18.47 -5.66 -9.10
C GLU A 86 19.12 -6.94 -8.57
N LEU A 87 18.36 -8.03 -8.41
CA LEU A 87 18.92 -9.32 -7.99
C LEU A 87 19.86 -9.93 -9.04
N ALA A 88 19.50 -9.83 -10.32
CA ALA A 88 20.35 -10.31 -11.41
C ALA A 88 21.67 -9.53 -11.48
N GLU A 89 21.62 -8.20 -11.34
CA GLU A 89 22.81 -7.35 -11.29
C GLU A 89 23.68 -7.65 -10.06
N ALA A 90 23.06 -7.83 -8.89
CA ALA A 90 23.77 -8.19 -7.67
C ALA A 90 24.50 -9.54 -7.81
N ASN A 91 23.84 -10.55 -8.38
CA ASN A 91 24.45 -11.84 -8.69
C ASN A 91 25.63 -11.68 -9.65
N GLY A 92 25.47 -10.93 -10.74
CA GLY A 92 26.56 -10.70 -11.69
C GLY A 92 27.77 -9.99 -11.05
N ARG A 93 27.54 -9.04 -10.14
CA ARG A 93 28.61 -8.39 -9.37
C ARG A 93 29.29 -9.36 -8.41
N MET A 94 28.53 -10.26 -7.77
CA MET A 94 29.10 -11.30 -6.91
C MET A 94 29.96 -12.27 -7.70
N ASP A 95 29.51 -12.73 -8.87
CA ASP A 95 30.28 -13.64 -9.73
C ASP A 95 31.62 -13.03 -10.14
N ILE A 96 31.62 -11.77 -10.56
CA ILE A 96 32.85 -11.02 -10.87
C ILE A 96 33.73 -10.91 -9.62
N GLY A 97 33.15 -10.56 -8.47
CA GLY A 97 33.89 -10.42 -7.22
C GLY A 97 34.55 -11.73 -6.76
N PHE A 98 33.86 -12.86 -6.90
CA PHE A 98 34.42 -14.18 -6.59
C PHE A 98 35.53 -14.57 -7.56
N ALA A 99 35.37 -14.29 -8.86
CA ALA A 99 36.42 -14.53 -9.84
C ALA A 99 37.69 -13.70 -9.55
N GLU A 100 37.52 -12.42 -9.18
CA GLU A 100 38.64 -11.56 -8.79
C GLU A 100 39.33 -12.05 -7.51
N LEU A 101 38.55 -12.47 -6.50
CA LEU A 101 39.08 -13.03 -5.26
C LEU A 101 39.88 -14.31 -5.52
N ASN A 102 39.37 -15.20 -6.37
CA ASN A 102 40.05 -16.44 -6.73
C ASN A 102 41.39 -16.14 -7.43
N ASN A 103 41.40 -15.22 -8.38
CA ASN A 103 42.63 -14.78 -9.05
C ASN A 103 43.65 -14.19 -8.07
N LYS A 104 43.21 -13.34 -7.13
CA LYS A 104 44.09 -12.77 -6.09
C LYS A 104 44.71 -13.85 -5.21
N ILE A 105 43.94 -14.87 -4.83
CA ILE A 105 44.45 -16.01 -4.05
C ILE A 105 45.47 -16.80 -4.85
N GLU A 106 45.19 -17.12 -6.11
CA GLU A 106 46.12 -17.85 -6.98
C GLU A 106 47.44 -17.12 -7.16
N VAL A 107 47.39 -15.82 -7.46
CA VAL A 107 48.59 -14.98 -7.60
C VAL A 107 49.35 -14.90 -6.28
N GLY A 108 48.67 -14.61 -5.17
CA GLY A 108 49.30 -14.51 -3.86
C GLY A 108 49.96 -15.81 -3.41
N PHE A 109 49.37 -16.96 -3.72
CA PHE A 109 49.96 -18.26 -3.43
C PHE A 109 51.19 -18.54 -4.30
N ALA A 110 51.16 -18.15 -5.58
CA ALA A 110 52.30 -18.27 -6.48
C ALA A 110 53.49 -17.41 -6.01
N GLU A 111 53.23 -16.17 -5.60
CA GLU A 111 54.24 -15.28 -5.02
C GLU A 111 54.83 -15.86 -3.74
N PHE A 112 53.99 -16.31 -2.81
CA PHE A 112 54.42 -16.94 -1.57
C PHE A 112 55.30 -18.18 -1.81
N LYS A 113 54.89 -19.04 -2.76
CA LYS A 113 55.68 -20.22 -3.15
C LYS A 113 57.05 -19.81 -3.70
N ASN A 114 57.10 -18.81 -4.56
CA ASN A 114 58.35 -18.30 -5.12
C ASN A 114 59.27 -17.73 -4.05
N ASP A 115 58.73 -17.00 -3.08
CA ASP A 115 59.51 -16.43 -1.99
C ASP A 115 60.06 -17.51 -1.07
N ILE A 116 59.27 -18.54 -0.72
CA ILE A 116 59.77 -19.70 0.03
C ILE A 116 60.93 -20.38 -0.71
N ILE A 117 60.80 -20.60 -2.02
CA ILE A 117 61.87 -21.24 -2.80
C ILE A 117 63.16 -20.40 -2.73
N LYS A 118 63.07 -19.08 -2.91
CA LYS A 118 64.24 -18.19 -2.80
C LYS A 118 64.89 -18.30 -1.42
N TRP A 119 64.10 -18.26 -0.35
CA TRP A 119 64.60 -18.38 1.02
C TRP A 119 65.25 -19.74 1.30
N LEU A 120 64.63 -20.84 0.88
CA LEU A 120 65.19 -22.19 1.03
C LEU A 120 66.52 -22.33 0.29
N VAL A 121 66.58 -21.88 -0.97
CA VAL A 121 67.82 -21.91 -1.76
C VAL A 121 68.92 -21.11 -1.07
N GLY A 122 68.64 -19.87 -0.65
CA GLY A 122 69.60 -19.04 0.08
C GLY A 122 70.12 -19.72 1.36
N LEU A 123 69.23 -20.34 2.14
CA LEU A 123 69.58 -21.05 3.36
C LEU A 123 70.45 -22.29 3.09
N THR A 124 70.16 -23.07 2.05
CA THR A 124 70.98 -24.24 1.68
C THR A 124 72.41 -23.84 1.29
N PHE A 125 72.58 -22.75 0.52
CA PHE A 125 73.92 -22.24 0.20
C PHE A 125 74.68 -21.79 1.45
N ALA A 126 74.02 -21.11 2.38
CA ALA A 126 74.63 -20.71 3.65
C ALA A 126 75.05 -21.93 4.49
N GLN A 127 74.21 -22.98 4.55
CA GLN A 127 74.54 -24.24 5.25
C GLN A 127 75.73 -24.97 4.63
N ILE A 128 75.83 -25.02 3.30
CA ILE A 128 76.98 -25.60 2.59
C ILE A 128 78.26 -24.83 2.92
N ALA A 129 78.22 -23.50 2.84
CA ALA A 129 79.38 -22.66 3.17
C ALA A 129 79.84 -22.85 4.62
N LEU A 130 78.89 -22.94 5.56
CA LEU A 130 79.18 -23.21 6.97
C LEU A 130 79.84 -24.58 7.17
N SER A 131 79.33 -25.62 6.51
CA SER A 131 79.88 -26.99 6.61
C SER A 131 81.30 -27.07 6.07
N LEU A 132 81.58 -26.42 4.93
CA LEU A 132 82.94 -26.35 4.36
C LEU A 132 83.91 -25.58 5.27
N GLY A 133 83.46 -24.47 5.86
CA GLY A 133 84.28 -23.70 6.79
C GLY A 133 84.67 -24.49 8.05
N ILE A 134 83.75 -25.32 8.58
CA ILE A 134 84.04 -26.21 9.71
C ILE A 134 85.05 -27.28 9.30
N LEU A 135 84.90 -27.90 8.13
CA LEU A 135 85.79 -28.96 7.65
C LEU A 135 87.25 -28.46 7.52
N ILE A 136 87.44 -27.26 6.97
CA ILE A 136 88.76 -26.62 6.83
C ILE A 136 89.38 -26.32 8.20
N LYS A 137 88.58 -25.95 9.21
CA LYS A 137 89.07 -25.65 10.55
C LYS A 137 89.49 -26.91 11.34
N ILE A 138 88.93 -28.06 11.01
CA ILE A 138 89.17 -29.34 11.70
C ILE A 138 90.24 -30.21 11.00
N SER A 139 90.52 -29.94 9.72
CA SER A 139 91.61 -30.61 8.94
C SER A 139 92.96 -29.95 9.20
#